data_AF-A0A5E4ISD2-F1
#
_entry.id   AF-A0A5E4ISD2-F1
#
_cell.length_a   1.000
_cell.length_b   1.000
_cell.length_c   1.000
_cell.angle_alpha   90.00
_cell.angle_beta   90.00
_cell.angle_gamma   90.00
#
_symmetry.space_group_name_H-M   'P 1'
#
loop_
_entity.id
_entity.type
_entity.pdbx_description
1 polymer ?
#
loop_
_entity_poly.entity_id
_entity_poly.type
_entity_poly.pdbx_seq_one_letter_code
_entity_poly.pdbx_strand_id
1 'polypeptide(L)'
;MGFRSVAMALAFIGCLCATILAEEPENQIADPQFSGVDASGSENSDLSFRNENLFLIRADTGMSPNATATGVRTPVAAIQGMRIASAAGSWSFTLTDTATRYLSLDLYQTVDAVFGSGKLTDKGTTVQATAGGTVLGDRLSLYVTPIGTQNLYRLSLTIKPGSMDGDYIFTAPGTTQPGVAFGSLVAPGGIAGQSQ
;
A
#
# COMPACT_ATOMS: atom_id res chain seq x y z
N MET A 1 -12.37 64.76 -26.10
CA MET A 1 -13.20 64.95 -24.88
C MET A 1 -13.45 63.56 -24.30
N GLY A 2 -13.04 63.14 -23.11
CA GLY A 2 -12.21 63.72 -22.06
C GLY A 2 -11.78 62.58 -21.12
N PHE A 3 -10.52 62.61 -20.69
CA PHE A 3 -10.00 61.86 -19.53
C PHE A 3 -10.65 62.39 -18.26
N ARG A 4 -10.98 61.53 -17.27
CA ARG A 4 -10.78 61.86 -15.83
C ARG A 4 -10.61 60.60 -14.97
N SER A 5 -9.39 60.51 -14.45
CA SER A 5 -8.95 59.83 -13.23
C SER A 5 -9.72 60.33 -12.00
N VAL A 6 -10.02 59.47 -11.03
CA VAL A 6 -10.16 59.84 -9.61
C VAL A 6 -9.58 58.72 -8.76
N ALA A 7 -8.45 59.03 -8.11
CA ALA A 7 -7.88 58.31 -6.98
C ALA A 7 -7.75 59.31 -5.81
N MET A 8 -8.20 58.94 -4.61
CA MET A 8 -7.82 59.48 -3.29
C MET A 8 -8.69 58.76 -2.24
N ALA A 9 -8.21 57.78 -1.46
CA ALA A 9 -7.27 57.83 -0.33
C ALA A 9 -7.83 58.58 0.91
N LEU A 10 -8.23 57.84 1.94
CA LEU A 10 -8.15 58.29 3.34
C LEU A 10 -8.06 57.09 4.30
N ALA A 11 -7.06 57.17 5.17
CA ALA A 11 -6.57 56.13 6.05
C ALA A 11 -7.36 56.03 7.36
N PHE A 12 -7.47 54.83 7.91
CA PHE A 12 -7.63 54.63 9.34
C PHE A 12 -6.61 53.59 9.83
N ILE A 13 -5.59 54.11 10.47
CA ILE A 13 -4.61 53.40 11.29
C ILE A 13 -5.31 53.10 12.62
N GLY A 14 -5.47 51.81 12.93
CA GLY A 14 -5.94 51.32 14.22
C GLY A 14 -5.04 50.18 14.65
N CYS A 15 -3.94 50.54 15.31
CA CYS A 15 -3.07 49.65 16.04
C CYS A 15 -3.86 48.99 17.18
N LEU A 16 -3.86 47.66 17.24
CA LEU A 16 -3.95 46.93 18.51
C LEU A 16 -3.22 45.60 18.38
N CYS A 17 -1.96 45.59 18.79
CA CYS A 17 -1.24 44.35 19.07
C CYS A 17 -1.88 43.70 20.31
N ALA A 18 -2.43 42.51 20.16
CA ALA A 18 -2.67 41.60 21.27
C ALA A 18 -1.99 40.27 20.93
N THR A 19 -0.80 40.08 21.49
CA THR A 19 -0.18 38.76 21.67
C THR A 19 -1.01 37.97 22.67
N ILE A 20 -1.57 36.82 22.27
CA ILE A 20 -2.02 35.79 23.21
C ILE A 20 -1.51 34.44 22.71
N LEU A 21 -1.04 33.68 23.69
CA LEU A 21 -0.29 32.44 23.65
C LEU A 21 -0.98 31.31 22.88
N ALA A 22 -0.13 30.37 22.46
CA ALA A 22 -0.51 29.04 22.03
C ALA A 22 -1.45 28.36 23.04
N GLU A 23 -2.55 27.81 22.54
CA GLU A 23 -3.29 26.74 23.20
C GLU A 23 -3.42 25.59 22.21
N GLU A 24 -2.72 24.52 22.56
CA GLU A 24 -2.80 23.18 21.99
C GLU A 24 -4.25 22.69 22.13
N PRO A 25 -4.92 22.21 21.06
CA PRO A 25 -6.19 21.55 21.26
C PRO A 25 -5.93 20.20 21.92
N GLU A 26 -6.08 20.15 23.25
CA GLU A 26 -6.27 18.90 23.98
C GLU A 26 -7.43 18.15 23.33
N ASN A 27 -7.10 17.07 22.62
CA ASN A 27 -8.07 16.17 22.03
C ASN A 27 -8.65 15.31 23.17
N GLN A 28 -9.55 15.88 23.96
CA GLN A 28 -10.30 15.16 24.99
C GLN A 28 -11.23 14.15 24.32
N ILE A 29 -10.93 12.87 24.48
CA ILE A 29 -11.82 11.77 24.15
C ILE A 29 -13.00 11.87 25.12
N ALA A 30 -14.14 12.34 24.63
CA ALA A 30 -15.39 12.26 25.37
C ALA A 30 -15.79 10.79 25.54
N ASP A 31 -15.75 10.27 26.76
CA ASP A 31 -16.34 8.98 27.08
C ASP A 31 -17.85 9.04 26.76
N PRO A 32 -18.40 8.09 25.97
CA PRO A 32 -19.83 8.05 25.73
C PRO A 32 -20.53 7.66 27.03
N GLN A 33 -21.19 8.64 27.65
CA GLN A 33 -22.05 8.44 28.81
C GLN A 33 -23.32 7.71 28.34
N PHE A 34 -23.35 6.38 28.50
CA PHE A 34 -24.56 5.59 28.25
C PHE A 34 -25.60 5.88 29.32
N SER A 35 -26.73 6.44 28.92
CA SER A 35 -27.91 6.58 29.76
C SER A 35 -28.41 5.18 30.14
N GLY A 36 -28.51 4.93 31.45
CA GLY A 36 -29.05 3.70 32.00
C GLY A 36 -30.46 3.46 31.46
N VAL A 37 -30.59 2.42 30.63
CA VAL A 37 -31.89 1.86 30.26
C VAL A 37 -32.21 0.81 31.30
N ASP A 38 -33.16 1.11 32.19
CA ASP A 38 -33.81 0.14 33.05
C ASP A 38 -34.59 -0.85 32.19
N ALA A 39 -33.90 -1.88 31.70
CA ALA A 39 -34.53 -3.04 31.09
C ALA A 39 -34.56 -4.16 32.14
N SER A 40 -35.68 -4.22 32.86
CA SER A 40 -36.12 -5.44 33.56
C SER A 40 -36.31 -6.53 32.50
N GLY A 41 -35.27 -7.34 32.31
CA GLY A 41 -35.22 -8.45 31.39
C GLY A 41 -34.94 -9.73 32.18
N SER A 42 -35.97 -10.57 32.25
CA SER A 42 -36.00 -11.94 32.78
C SER A 42 -34.64 -12.65 32.78
N GLU A 43 -34.17 -13.05 33.96
CA GLU A 43 -33.00 -13.90 34.14
C GLU A 43 -33.28 -15.30 33.56
N ASN A 44 -33.04 -15.47 32.27
CA ASN A 44 -32.78 -16.80 31.72
C ASN A 44 -31.27 -16.98 31.72
N SER A 45 -30.75 -17.62 32.77
CA SER A 45 -29.34 -17.93 33.01
C SER A 45 -28.73 -18.95 32.03
N ASP A 46 -29.46 -19.35 30.99
CA ASP A 46 -29.03 -20.32 29.97
C ASP A 46 -28.46 -19.69 28.68
N LEU A 47 -28.27 -18.36 28.64
CA LEU A 47 -27.62 -17.73 27.49
C LEU A 47 -26.09 -17.88 27.60
N SER A 48 -25.53 -18.61 26.64
CA SER A 48 -24.16 -19.16 26.55
C SER A 48 -22.99 -18.17 26.57
N PHE A 49 -23.18 -16.93 27.01
CA PHE A 49 -22.20 -15.85 26.84
C PHE A 49 -21.46 -15.45 28.13
N ARG A 50 -21.82 -16.00 29.30
CA ARG A 50 -21.14 -15.62 30.56
C ARG A 50 -19.79 -16.33 30.77
N ASN A 51 -19.53 -17.41 30.06
CA ASN A 51 -18.32 -18.23 30.24
C ASN A 51 -17.38 -18.24 29.03
N GLU A 52 -17.60 -17.36 28.07
CA GLU A 52 -16.77 -17.32 26.87
C GLU A 52 -15.84 -16.11 26.93
N ASN A 53 -14.54 -16.38 27.10
CA ASN A 53 -13.43 -15.44 26.95
C ASN A 53 -13.28 -14.99 25.47
N LEU A 54 -14.38 -14.69 24.79
CA LEU A 54 -14.48 -14.36 23.37
C LEU A 54 -13.78 -13.05 23.02
N PHE A 55 -13.62 -12.15 24.00
CA PHE A 55 -12.97 -10.85 23.83
C PHE A 55 -11.58 -10.75 24.47
N LEU A 56 -11.10 -11.83 25.13
CA LEU A 56 -9.71 -11.83 25.58
C LEU A 56 -8.81 -12.08 24.37
N ILE A 57 -7.95 -11.11 24.08
CA ILE A 57 -6.81 -11.34 23.20
C ILE A 57 -5.68 -11.82 24.11
N ARG A 58 -5.22 -13.07 23.95
CA ARG A 58 -4.11 -13.57 24.76
C ARG A 58 -2.85 -12.77 24.44
N ALA A 59 -2.17 -12.24 25.45
CA ALA A 59 -0.99 -11.40 25.26
C ALA A 59 0.21 -12.15 24.68
N ASP A 60 0.27 -13.47 24.82
CA ASP A 60 1.35 -14.34 24.33
C ASP A 60 1.27 -14.61 22.82
N THR A 61 0.06 -14.61 22.27
CA THR A 61 -0.24 -15.07 20.91
C THR A 61 -0.96 -14.01 20.08
N GLY A 62 -1.48 -12.95 20.69
CA GLY A 62 -2.30 -11.95 20.02
C GLY A 62 -3.62 -12.51 19.46
N MET A 63 -4.06 -13.69 19.94
CA MET A 63 -5.22 -14.43 19.41
C MET A 63 -6.27 -14.66 20.50
N SER A 64 -7.54 -14.85 20.09
CA SER A 64 -8.60 -15.25 21.02
C SER A 64 -8.39 -16.70 21.49
N PRO A 65 -8.80 -17.05 22.73
CA PRO A 65 -8.54 -18.34 23.34
C PRO A 65 -8.96 -19.58 22.57
N ASN A 66 -9.91 -19.43 21.65
CA ASN A 66 -10.50 -20.50 20.86
C ASN A 66 -10.29 -20.31 19.34
N ALA A 67 -9.45 -19.35 18.93
CA ALA A 67 -9.03 -19.23 17.54
C ALA A 67 -8.22 -20.47 17.14
N THR A 68 -8.77 -21.30 16.25
CA THR A 68 -8.01 -22.36 15.59
C THR A 68 -6.86 -21.74 14.80
N ALA A 69 -5.63 -22.20 15.04
CA ALA A 69 -4.42 -21.73 14.35
C ALA A 69 -4.46 -21.94 12.82
N THR A 70 -5.40 -22.75 12.33
CA THR A 70 -5.73 -22.91 10.91
C THR A 70 -6.37 -21.63 10.36
N GLY A 71 -5.54 -20.74 9.84
CA GLY A 71 -5.98 -19.55 9.09
C GLY A 71 -5.34 -18.24 9.54
N VAL A 72 -4.63 -18.23 10.67
CA VAL A 72 -3.86 -17.06 11.11
C VAL A 72 -2.55 -17.03 10.33
N ARG A 73 -2.48 -16.12 9.35
CA ARG A 73 -1.22 -15.82 8.66
C ARG A 73 -0.32 -15.08 9.64
N THR A 74 0.54 -15.81 10.34
CA THR A 74 1.72 -15.19 10.95
C THR A 74 2.54 -14.53 9.83
N PRO A 75 3.16 -13.36 10.06
CA PRO A 75 4.22 -12.87 9.18
C PRO A 75 5.20 -14.03 8.99
N VAL A 76 5.72 -14.22 7.77
CA VAL A 76 6.64 -15.33 7.48
C VAL A 76 7.88 -15.15 8.34
N ALA A 77 7.86 -15.68 9.56
CA ALA A 77 9.05 -16.00 10.31
C ALA A 77 9.75 -17.01 9.41
N ALA A 78 10.88 -16.60 8.84
CA ALA A 78 11.66 -17.38 7.89
C ALA A 78 11.64 -18.84 8.32
N ILE A 79 10.88 -19.68 7.59
CA ILE A 79 10.81 -21.11 7.89
C ILE A 79 12.25 -21.59 7.82
N GLN A 80 12.79 -22.11 8.93
CA GLN A 80 14.21 -22.46 8.98
C GLN A 80 14.52 -23.45 7.85
N GLY A 81 15.42 -23.05 6.94
CA GLY A 81 15.81 -23.82 5.76
C GLY A 81 15.10 -23.43 4.46
N MET A 82 14.01 -22.65 4.47
CA MET A 82 13.39 -22.13 3.25
C MET A 82 14.15 -20.88 2.79
N ARG A 83 14.93 -21.01 1.72
CA ARG A 83 15.56 -19.85 1.08
C ARG A 83 14.48 -19.07 0.34
N ILE A 84 14.29 -17.82 0.75
CA ILE A 84 13.48 -16.85 0.01
C ILE A 84 14.30 -16.38 -1.19
N ALA A 85 13.76 -16.54 -2.39
CA ALA A 85 14.40 -16.03 -3.60
C ALA A 85 14.41 -14.49 -3.56
N SER A 86 15.51 -13.89 -4.02
CA SER A 86 15.62 -12.43 -4.00
C SER A 86 14.86 -11.82 -5.18
N ALA A 87 13.92 -10.92 -4.88
CA ALA A 87 13.24 -10.08 -5.85
C ALA A 87 13.91 -8.70 -6.01
N ALA A 88 14.92 -8.40 -5.22
CA ALA A 88 15.61 -7.10 -5.24
C ALA A 88 16.40 -6.90 -6.55
N GLY A 89 16.43 -5.67 -7.03
CA GLY A 89 17.17 -5.27 -8.24
C GLY A 89 16.35 -4.46 -9.21
N SER A 90 16.98 -4.08 -10.31
CA SER A 90 16.34 -3.40 -11.43
C SER A 90 15.78 -4.44 -12.40
N TRP A 91 14.49 -4.37 -12.69
CA TRP A 91 13.76 -5.33 -13.51
C TRP A 91 13.11 -4.66 -14.69
N SER A 92 13.14 -5.33 -15.84
CA SER A 92 12.34 -5.00 -17.01
C SER A 92 11.32 -6.10 -17.25
N PHE A 93 10.05 -5.74 -17.31
CA PHE A 93 8.92 -6.63 -17.54
C PHE A 93 8.24 -6.31 -18.87
N THR A 94 7.90 -7.35 -19.61
CA THR A 94 6.97 -7.32 -20.73
C THR A 94 5.64 -7.91 -20.26
N LEU A 95 4.60 -7.09 -20.26
CA LEU A 95 3.23 -7.48 -19.91
C LEU A 95 2.44 -7.65 -21.20
N THR A 96 1.92 -8.85 -21.43
CA THR A 96 1.16 -9.19 -22.64
C THR A 96 -0.25 -9.62 -22.28
N ASP A 97 -1.22 -8.83 -22.72
CA ASP A 97 -2.64 -9.21 -22.77
C ASP A 97 -3.21 -8.98 -24.18
N THR A 98 -4.31 -8.24 -24.29
CA THR A 98 -4.78 -7.57 -25.50
C THR A 98 -3.77 -6.60 -26.12
N ALA A 99 -2.86 -6.06 -25.32
CA ALA A 99 -1.79 -5.16 -25.73
C ALA A 99 -0.49 -5.50 -24.99
N THR A 100 0.64 -5.15 -25.61
CA THR A 100 1.96 -5.25 -25.00
C THR A 100 2.30 -3.96 -24.27
N ARG A 101 2.70 -4.07 -23.00
CA ARG A 101 3.16 -2.97 -22.15
C ARG A 101 4.52 -3.30 -21.58
N TYR A 102 5.31 -2.27 -21.31
CA TYR A 102 6.65 -2.41 -20.75
C TYR A 102 6.70 -1.77 -19.38
N LEU A 103 7.19 -2.50 -18.39
CA LEU A 103 7.26 -2.07 -17.01
C LEU A 103 8.72 -2.16 -16.53
N SER A 104 9.31 -1.04 -16.16
CA SER A 104 10.62 -0.98 -15.51
C SER A 104 10.42 -0.74 -14.03
N LEU A 105 11.06 -1.50 -13.16
CA LEU A 105 10.95 -1.36 -11.71
C LEU A 105 12.31 -1.50 -11.03
N ASP A 106 12.57 -0.64 -10.05
CA ASP A 106 13.64 -0.82 -9.07
C ASP A 106 13.02 -1.34 -7.77
N LEU A 107 13.32 -2.60 -7.43
CA LEU A 107 12.75 -3.31 -6.30
C LEU A 107 13.75 -3.43 -5.16
N TYR A 108 13.27 -3.17 -3.96
CA TYR A 108 13.93 -3.40 -2.69
C TYR A 108 13.18 -4.49 -1.92
N GLN A 109 13.90 -5.26 -1.13
CA GLN A 109 13.33 -6.35 -0.36
C GLN A 109 13.87 -6.34 1.07
N THR A 110 12.96 -6.45 2.03
CA THR A 110 13.26 -6.62 3.45
C THR A 110 12.51 -7.85 3.94
N VAL A 111 13.25 -8.94 4.24
CA VAL A 111 12.66 -10.24 4.58
C VAL A 111 11.73 -10.73 3.46
N ASP A 112 10.42 -10.75 3.68
CA ASP A 112 9.38 -11.16 2.75
C ASP A 112 8.72 -9.96 2.06
N ALA A 113 8.86 -8.74 2.59
CA ALA A 113 8.28 -7.54 2.02
C ALA A 113 9.10 -7.04 0.82
N VAL A 114 8.40 -6.73 -0.29
CA VAL A 114 8.98 -6.16 -1.51
C VAL A 114 8.33 -4.81 -1.78
N PHE A 115 9.13 -3.81 -2.09
CA PHE A 115 8.63 -2.47 -2.41
C PHE A 115 9.55 -1.78 -3.42
N GLY A 116 9.02 -0.83 -4.17
CA GLY A 116 9.81 -0.16 -5.20
C GLY A 116 9.00 0.83 -6.02
N SER A 117 9.65 1.36 -7.04
CA SER A 117 8.99 2.24 -8.01
C SER A 117 9.65 2.12 -9.38
N GLY A 118 9.01 2.70 -10.38
CA GLY A 118 9.56 2.73 -11.72
C GLY A 118 8.57 3.32 -12.71
N LYS A 119 8.53 2.76 -13.92
CA LYS A 119 7.83 3.32 -15.07
C LYS A 119 7.05 2.26 -15.80
N LEU A 120 5.80 2.57 -16.15
CA LEU A 120 4.98 1.78 -17.05
C LEU A 120 4.83 2.54 -18.38
N THR A 121 5.15 1.87 -19.47
CA THR A 121 4.98 2.38 -20.84
C THR A 121 3.89 1.58 -21.54
N ASP A 122 2.83 2.27 -21.96
CA ASP A 122 1.71 1.72 -22.73
C ASP A 122 1.46 2.61 -23.95
N LYS A 123 1.46 2.02 -25.16
CA LYS A 123 1.23 2.72 -26.45
C LYS A 123 2.04 4.03 -26.59
N GLY A 124 3.30 4.01 -26.16
CA GLY A 124 4.20 5.16 -26.23
C GLY A 124 4.01 6.22 -25.14
N THR A 125 3.02 6.05 -24.26
CA THR A 125 2.84 6.89 -23.07
C THR A 125 3.53 6.24 -21.88
N THR A 126 4.44 6.99 -21.23
CA THR A 126 5.16 6.53 -20.04
C THR A 126 4.63 7.23 -18.80
N VAL A 127 4.24 6.47 -17.80
CA VAL A 127 3.77 6.96 -16.49
C VAL A 127 4.60 6.36 -15.36
N GLN A 128 4.79 7.13 -14.29
CA GLN A 128 5.42 6.62 -13.08
C GLN A 128 4.52 5.57 -12.43
N ALA A 129 5.11 4.56 -11.80
CA ALA A 129 4.40 3.51 -11.08
C ALA A 129 5.07 3.20 -9.75
N THR A 130 4.27 2.87 -8.75
CA THR A 130 4.73 2.31 -7.48
C THR A 130 4.49 0.80 -7.46
N ALA A 131 5.33 0.07 -6.75
CA ALA A 131 5.21 -1.37 -6.60
C ALA A 131 5.32 -1.77 -5.12
N GLY A 132 4.49 -2.72 -4.70
CA GLY A 132 4.51 -3.29 -3.36
C GLY A 132 4.08 -4.74 -3.40
N GLY A 133 4.62 -5.59 -2.55
CA GLY A 133 4.39 -7.03 -2.67
C GLY A 133 5.00 -7.85 -1.55
N THR A 134 4.86 -9.16 -1.69
CA THR A 134 5.44 -10.15 -0.78
C THR A 134 6.03 -11.32 -1.55
N VAL A 135 7.08 -11.92 -0.99
CA VAL A 135 7.71 -13.12 -1.53
C VAL A 135 7.63 -14.27 -0.55
N LEU A 136 7.31 -15.46 -1.06
CA LEU A 136 7.27 -16.72 -0.32
C LEU A 136 7.95 -17.80 -1.14
N GLY A 137 9.09 -18.31 -0.67
CA GLY A 137 9.92 -19.24 -1.44
C GLY A 137 10.40 -18.59 -2.74
N ASP A 138 9.97 -19.13 -3.87
CA ASP A 138 10.22 -18.59 -5.22
C ASP A 138 9.02 -17.82 -5.80
N ARG A 139 7.92 -17.65 -5.04
CA ARG A 139 6.71 -16.99 -5.52
C ARG A 139 6.65 -15.53 -5.06
N LEU A 140 6.43 -14.64 -6.01
CA LEU A 140 6.29 -13.21 -5.78
C LEU A 140 4.87 -12.77 -6.13
N SER A 141 4.18 -12.19 -5.15
CA SER A 141 2.94 -11.44 -5.36
C SER A 141 3.28 -9.96 -5.37
N LEU A 142 3.16 -9.30 -6.53
CA LEU A 142 3.51 -7.91 -6.71
C LEU A 142 2.31 -7.10 -7.21
N TYR A 143 2.06 -5.97 -6.57
CA TYR A 143 1.01 -5.02 -6.91
C TYR A 143 1.67 -3.77 -7.46
N VAL A 144 1.28 -3.37 -8.68
CA VAL A 144 1.85 -2.20 -9.36
C VAL A 144 0.72 -1.22 -9.70
N THR A 145 0.90 0.02 -9.27
CA THR A 145 -0.10 1.10 -9.43
C THR A 145 0.53 2.27 -10.17
N PRO A 146 0.10 2.56 -11.41
CA PRO A 146 0.53 3.77 -12.11
C PRO A 146 -0.06 5.02 -11.46
N ILE A 147 0.79 6.01 -11.22
CA ILE A 147 0.44 7.26 -10.55
C ILE A 147 -0.56 8.04 -11.41
N GLY A 148 -1.59 8.60 -10.76
CA GLY A 148 -2.60 9.41 -11.44
C GLY A 148 -3.68 8.59 -12.18
N THR A 149 -3.71 7.28 -11.98
CA THR A 149 -4.72 6.38 -12.56
C THR A 149 -5.37 5.52 -11.49
N GLN A 150 -6.55 4.96 -11.78
CA GLN A 150 -7.19 3.93 -10.94
C GLN A 150 -6.87 2.52 -11.45
N ASN A 151 -5.71 2.36 -12.07
CA ASN A 151 -5.28 1.10 -12.65
C ASN A 151 -4.44 0.32 -11.64
N LEU A 152 -4.67 -0.98 -11.57
CA LEU A 152 -3.92 -1.91 -10.72
C LEU A 152 -3.46 -3.11 -11.55
N TYR A 153 -2.19 -3.42 -11.48
CA TYR A 153 -1.61 -4.64 -12.03
C TYR A 153 -1.24 -5.56 -10.87
N ARG A 154 -1.87 -6.73 -10.79
CA ARG A 154 -1.56 -7.78 -9.81
C ARG A 154 -0.77 -8.88 -10.49
N LEU A 155 0.53 -8.94 -10.24
CA LEU A 155 1.43 -9.92 -10.83
C LEU A 155 1.63 -11.07 -9.84
N SER A 156 1.53 -12.29 -10.36
CA SER A 156 1.82 -13.55 -9.67
C SER A 156 2.97 -14.22 -10.39
N LEU A 157 4.19 -14.03 -9.87
CA LEU A 157 5.43 -14.37 -10.55
C LEU A 157 6.18 -15.50 -9.85
N THR A 158 7.00 -16.21 -10.61
CA THR A 158 7.98 -17.18 -10.14
C THR A 158 9.37 -16.61 -10.38
N ILE A 159 10.17 -16.50 -9.33
CA ILE A 159 11.53 -15.97 -9.37
C ILE A 159 12.48 -17.08 -9.81
N LYS A 160 13.23 -16.82 -10.87
CA LYS A 160 14.32 -17.66 -11.38
C LYS A 160 15.61 -16.84 -11.42
N PRO A 161 16.79 -17.48 -11.52
CA PRO A 161 18.04 -16.74 -11.65
C PRO A 161 18.02 -15.79 -12.86
N GLY A 162 17.98 -14.48 -12.61
CA GLY A 162 17.99 -13.43 -13.64
C GLY A 162 16.66 -13.21 -14.38
N SER A 163 15.60 -13.95 -14.07
CA SER A 163 14.29 -13.79 -14.72
C SER A 163 13.13 -14.00 -13.76
N MET A 164 11.97 -13.46 -14.12
CA MET A 164 10.70 -13.70 -13.45
C MET A 164 9.65 -14.00 -14.49
N ASP A 165 8.78 -14.98 -14.26
CA ASP A 165 7.69 -15.27 -15.17
C ASP A 165 6.44 -15.69 -14.41
N GLY A 166 5.30 -15.36 -14.99
CA GLY A 166 4.01 -15.75 -14.45
C GLY A 166 2.88 -14.97 -15.10
N ASP A 167 1.79 -14.88 -14.35
CA ASP A 167 0.56 -14.26 -14.81
C ASP A 167 0.38 -12.88 -14.16
N TYR A 168 -0.44 -12.05 -14.77
CA TYR A 168 -0.94 -10.84 -14.13
C TYR A 168 -2.42 -10.63 -14.41
N ILE A 169 -3.05 -9.88 -13.52
CA ILE A 169 -4.41 -9.37 -13.71
C ILE A 169 -4.36 -7.86 -13.69
N PHE A 170 -4.76 -7.24 -14.80
CA PHE A 170 -5.04 -5.82 -14.88
C PHE A 170 -6.45 -5.55 -14.39
N THR A 171 -6.63 -4.51 -13.57
CA THR A 171 -7.93 -4.05 -13.10
C THR A 171 -8.01 -2.54 -13.22
N ALA A 172 -9.10 -2.07 -13.82
CA ALA A 172 -9.47 -0.66 -13.94
C ALA A 172 -11.00 -0.55 -13.77
N PRO A 173 -11.56 0.66 -13.60
CA PRO A 173 -13.01 0.83 -13.52
C PRO A 173 -13.73 0.16 -14.70
N GLY A 174 -14.57 -0.84 -14.40
CA GLY A 174 -15.33 -1.60 -15.39
C GLY A 174 -14.55 -2.61 -16.23
N THR A 175 -13.25 -2.85 -15.97
CA THR A 175 -12.44 -3.79 -16.73
C THR A 175 -11.56 -4.65 -15.83
N THR A 176 -11.53 -5.95 -16.07
CA THR A 176 -10.54 -6.87 -15.51
C THR A 176 -10.04 -7.76 -16.62
N GLN A 177 -8.72 -7.80 -16.81
CA GLN A 177 -8.11 -8.50 -17.93
C GLN A 177 -6.92 -9.34 -17.44
N PRO A 178 -6.91 -10.66 -17.68
CA PRO A 178 -5.73 -11.48 -17.45
C PRO A 178 -4.69 -11.26 -18.55
N GLY A 179 -3.43 -11.47 -18.19
CA GLY A 179 -2.30 -11.49 -19.11
C GLY A 179 -1.10 -12.23 -18.52
N VAL A 180 -0.02 -12.27 -19.29
CA VAL A 180 1.25 -12.91 -18.92
C VAL A 180 2.36 -11.88 -18.75
N ALA A 181 3.22 -12.11 -17.77
CA ALA A 181 4.32 -11.23 -17.42
C ALA A 181 5.65 -11.97 -17.54
N PHE A 182 6.58 -11.38 -18.29
CA PHE A 182 7.95 -11.86 -18.43
C PHE A 182 8.92 -10.78 -17.98
N GLY A 183 9.68 -11.05 -16.94
CA GLY A 183 10.66 -10.17 -16.33
C GLY A 183 12.09 -10.66 -16.57
N SER A 184 13.00 -9.72 -16.79
CA SER A 184 14.45 -9.95 -16.82
C SER A 184 15.15 -8.96 -15.91
N LEU A 185 16.15 -9.44 -15.16
CA LEU A 185 17.00 -8.60 -14.35
C LEU A 185 17.85 -7.73 -15.28
N VAL A 186 17.84 -6.43 -15.06
CA VAL A 186 18.67 -5.47 -15.77
C VAL A 186 20.03 -5.50 -15.09
N ALA A 187 21.08 -5.87 -15.84
CA ALA A 187 22.44 -5.80 -15.33
C ALA A 187 22.74 -4.35 -14.90
N PRO A 188 23.36 -4.11 -13.73
CA PRO A 188 23.85 -2.78 -13.41
C PRO A 188 24.77 -2.36 -14.54
N GLY A 189 24.43 -1.26 -15.21
CA GLY A 189 25.05 -0.86 -16.46
C GLY A 189 26.56 -0.93 -16.35
N GLY A 190 27.16 -1.83 -17.13
CA GLY A 190 28.59 -1.78 -17.38
C GLY A 190 28.90 -0.38 -17.91
N ILE A 191 29.81 0.30 -17.21
CA ILE A 191 30.40 1.55 -17.66
C ILE A 191 30.83 1.33 -19.12
N ALA A 192 30.12 1.93 -20.06
CA ALA A 192 30.53 1.91 -21.45
C ALA A 192 31.91 2.57 -21.48
N GLY A 193 32.94 1.77 -21.72
CA GLY A 193 34.30 2.26 -21.87
C GLY A 193 34.31 3.32 -22.95
N GLN A 194 34.49 4.58 -22.53
CA GLN A 194 34.99 5.60 -23.44
C GLN A 194 36.44 5.21 -23.72
N SER A 195 36.65 4.57 -24.87
CA SER A 195 37.97 4.42 -25.46
C SER A 195 38.53 5.80 -25.75
N GLN A 196 39.73 6.03 -25.21
CA GLN A 196 40.61 7.15 -25.52
C GLN A 196 40.88 7.27 -27.03
#